data_AF-A0A534IHA7-F1
#
_entry.id   AF-A0A534IHA7-F1
#
_cell.length_a   1.000
_cell.length_b   1.000
_cell.length_c   1.000
_cell.angle_alpha   90.00
_cell.angle_beta   90.00
_cell.angle_gamma   90.00
#
_symmetry.space_group_name_H-M   'P 1'
#
loop_
_entity.id
_entity.type
_entity.pdbx_description
1 polymer ?
#
loop_
_entity_poly.entity_id
_entity_poly.type
_entity_poly.pdbx_seq_one_letter_code
_entity_poly.pdbx_strand_id
1 'polypeptide(L)'
;MVNSDISLSRNILGGGHHAGHVRLLRDVREGTRLLLLLEVTGRRHTRLKSLAEKLDLTVAGVSEYVKAMEAEGLVQHVGGEYRATRRGVEFLQDRFRTLRSFVESSAREMAIIDEASALASEGLSQGDPPSSGTAATAAKRGEVVFVSGLEGIVALRPGKIAIARLAARKAPVEAGRRVLRRARPDIVAVVDLRAKVFASRLAVKSPVEFAAIPAAVEAAQRGLNVLLLCPEERVAEVVAAIEEANARSEDKIPYETLNL
;
A
#
# COMPACT_ATOMS: atom_id res chain seq x y z
N MET A 1 13.80 -15.01 49.93
CA MET A 1 15.09 -15.48 49.36
C MET A 1 14.78 -16.02 47.97
N VAL A 2 15.24 -15.49 46.84
CA VAL A 2 16.21 -14.43 46.51
C VAL A 2 15.66 -13.74 45.25
N ASN A 3 15.90 -12.44 45.20
CA ASN A 3 15.55 -11.47 44.16
C ASN A 3 16.67 -11.45 43.09
N SER A 4 16.35 -11.25 41.80
CA SER A 4 17.19 -10.43 40.87
C SER A 4 16.62 -10.40 39.44
N ASP A 5 16.11 -9.22 39.08
CA ASP A 5 16.35 -8.49 37.81
C ASP A 5 16.27 -9.19 36.46
N ILE A 6 15.22 -8.86 35.69
CA ILE A 6 15.36 -8.52 34.26
C ILE A 6 14.50 -7.28 33.96
N SER A 7 15.17 -6.14 33.87
CA SER A 7 14.68 -4.94 33.19
C SER A 7 15.09 -4.97 31.70
N LEU A 8 14.23 -4.35 30.87
CA LEU A 8 14.43 -3.92 29.47
C LEU A 8 14.36 -5.06 28.42
N SER A 9 13.49 -4.99 27.41
CA SER A 9 13.40 -3.85 26.49
C SER A 9 12.03 -3.80 25.78
N ARG A 10 11.31 -2.69 25.93
CA ARG A 10 10.29 -2.23 24.98
C ARG A 10 11.01 -1.91 23.66
N ASN A 11 10.99 -2.81 22.69
CA ASN A 11 11.40 -2.46 21.33
C ASN A 11 10.84 -3.41 20.28
N ILE A 12 9.52 -3.51 20.13
CA ILE A 12 8.90 -4.07 18.93
C ILE A 12 7.65 -3.24 18.59
N LEU A 13 7.88 -2.03 18.11
CA LEU A 13 6.92 -1.35 17.24
C LEU A 13 7.65 -1.16 15.92
N GLY A 14 7.06 -1.67 14.83
CA GLY A 14 7.42 -1.34 13.45
C GLY A 14 7.13 0.13 13.11
N GLY A 15 7.57 1.06 13.97
CA GLY A 15 7.34 2.50 13.86
C GLY A 15 8.30 3.22 12.92
N GLY A 16 9.24 2.52 12.28
CA GLY A 16 10.26 3.15 11.43
C GLY A 16 9.67 3.88 10.22
N HIS A 17 8.63 3.31 9.59
CA HIS A 17 8.00 3.94 8.43
C HIS A 17 6.98 5.00 8.85
N HIS A 18 6.05 4.74 9.77
CA HIS A 18 5.08 5.79 10.17
C HIS A 18 5.71 7.02 10.86
N ALA A 19 6.79 6.86 11.62
CA ALA A 19 7.41 7.97 12.33
C ALA A 19 8.02 9.03 11.39
N GLY A 20 8.57 8.61 10.25
CA GLY A 20 9.20 9.53 9.29
C GLY A 20 8.20 10.44 8.58
N HIS A 21 6.99 9.94 8.29
CA HIS A 21 5.96 10.63 7.51
C HIS A 21 5.33 11.76 8.34
N VAL A 22 5.02 11.45 9.59
CA VAL A 22 4.46 12.39 10.56
C VAL A 22 5.47 13.48 10.93
N ARG A 23 6.78 13.16 10.93
CA ARG A 23 7.82 14.11 11.29
C ARG A 23 7.97 15.26 10.30
N LEU A 24 7.82 15.03 8.99
CA LEU A 24 7.88 16.11 7.99
C LEU A 24 6.74 17.13 8.16
N LEU A 25 5.54 16.66 8.54
CA LEU A 25 4.37 17.52 8.74
C LEU A 25 4.32 18.16 10.14
N ARG A 26 4.92 17.52 11.15
CA ARG A 26 4.98 18.06 12.52
C ARG A 26 6.18 18.97 12.77
N ASP A 27 7.25 18.83 11.99
CA ASP A 27 8.47 19.59 12.16
C ASP A 27 8.57 20.71 11.11
N VAL A 28 8.20 21.91 11.53
CA VAL A 28 8.27 23.13 10.71
C VAL A 28 9.68 23.35 10.16
N ARG A 29 10.73 22.94 10.90
CA ARG A 29 12.12 23.09 10.48
C ARG A 29 12.46 22.17 9.31
N GLU A 30 12.04 20.90 9.37
CA GLU A 30 12.21 19.95 8.27
C GLU A 30 11.39 20.34 7.03
N GLY A 31 10.14 20.78 7.22
CA GLY A 31 9.30 21.28 6.13
C GLY A 31 9.95 22.47 5.41
N THR A 32 10.48 23.43 6.17
CA THR A 32 11.17 24.60 5.63
C THR A 32 12.44 24.21 4.86
N ARG A 33 13.23 23.27 5.38
CA ARG A 33 14.41 22.73 4.68
C ARG A 33 14.04 22.07 3.36
N LEU A 34 12.96 21.30 3.32
CA LEU A 34 12.50 20.63 2.11
C LEU A 34 12.05 21.64 1.04
N LEU A 35 11.33 22.69 1.44
CA LEU A 35 10.91 23.78 0.54
C LEU A 35 12.10 24.56 -0.01
N LEU A 36 13.09 24.89 0.82
CA LEU A 36 14.34 25.51 0.39
C LEU A 36 15.08 24.64 -0.63
N LEU A 37 15.21 23.34 -0.35
CA LEU A 37 15.89 22.40 -1.24
C LEU A 37 15.17 22.25 -2.58
N LEU A 38 13.83 22.20 -2.57
CA LEU A 38 13.00 22.19 -3.76
C LEU A 38 13.22 23.45 -4.60
N GLU A 39 13.24 24.62 -3.96
CA GLU A 39 13.38 25.90 -4.64
C GLU A 39 14.73 26.02 -5.36
N VAL A 40 15.84 25.64 -4.70
CA VAL A 40 17.18 25.63 -5.33
C VAL A 40 17.41 24.47 -6.31
N THR A 41 16.50 23.50 -6.36
CA THR A 41 16.50 22.43 -7.37
C THR A 41 15.77 22.89 -8.64
N GLY A 42 14.61 23.54 -8.49
CA GLY A 42 13.74 23.91 -9.60
C GLY A 42 14.00 25.29 -10.19
N ARG A 43 14.62 26.20 -9.43
CA ARG A 43 14.85 27.60 -9.84
C ARG A 43 16.26 28.06 -9.48
N ARG A 44 16.71 29.10 -10.19
CA ARG A 44 18.05 29.68 -10.00
C ARG A 44 17.98 30.82 -8.99
N HIS A 45 18.86 30.76 -7.98
CA HIS A 45 18.97 31.82 -6.98
C HIS A 45 20.43 32.21 -6.78
N THR A 46 20.76 33.46 -7.07
CA THR A 46 22.11 34.02 -6.85
C THR A 46 22.25 34.73 -5.51
N ARG A 47 21.14 34.99 -4.81
CA ARG A 47 21.12 35.74 -3.55
C ARG A 47 20.18 35.07 -2.57
N LEU A 48 20.56 35.01 -1.29
CA LEU A 48 19.68 34.50 -0.23
C LEU A 48 18.38 35.31 -0.11
N LYS A 49 18.44 36.61 -0.44
CA LYS A 49 17.25 37.48 -0.44
C LYS A 49 16.14 36.96 -1.35
N SER A 50 16.47 36.44 -2.54
CA SER A 50 15.44 35.93 -3.44
C SER A 50 14.83 34.61 -2.97
N LEU A 51 15.58 33.79 -2.23
CA LEU A 51 15.04 32.60 -1.56
C LEU A 51 14.11 32.99 -0.41
N ALA A 52 14.53 33.97 0.40
CA ALA A 52 13.77 34.49 1.53
C ALA A 52 12.42 35.08 1.08
N GLU A 53 12.43 35.96 0.07
CA GLU A 53 11.21 36.53 -0.52
C GLU A 53 10.29 35.44 -1.10
N LYS A 54 10.85 34.37 -1.66
CA LYS A 54 10.06 33.32 -2.31
C LYS A 54 9.35 32.39 -1.33
N LEU A 55 9.95 32.15 -0.17
CA LEU A 55 9.43 31.25 0.86
C LEU A 55 8.80 32.00 2.05
N ASP A 56 8.68 33.33 1.94
CA ASP A 56 8.19 34.21 3.01
C ASP A 56 8.97 34.03 4.32
N LEU A 57 10.29 33.99 4.21
CA LEU A 57 11.23 33.82 5.31
C LEU A 57 12.10 35.07 5.48
N THR A 58 12.71 35.23 6.65
CA THR A 58 13.75 36.24 6.84
C THR A 58 15.06 35.81 6.17
N VAL A 59 15.84 36.77 5.66
CA VAL A 59 17.16 36.47 5.06
C VAL A 59 18.09 35.79 6.07
N ALA A 60 18.01 36.19 7.34
CA ALA A 60 18.76 35.56 8.42
C ALA A 60 18.36 34.09 8.61
N GLY A 61 17.05 33.80 8.62
CA GLY A 61 16.54 32.44 8.71
C GLY A 61 16.98 31.57 7.54
N VAL A 62 16.84 32.06 6.31
CA VAL A 62 17.33 31.33 5.12
C VAL A 62 18.84 31.09 5.19
N SER A 63 19.63 32.07 5.65
CA SER A 63 21.07 31.91 5.81
C SER A 63 21.42 30.79 6.78
N GLU A 64 20.72 30.68 7.91
CA GLU A 64 20.91 29.60 8.89
C GLU A 64 20.62 28.23 8.29
N TYR A 65 19.48 28.10 7.59
CA TYR A 65 19.11 26.85 6.91
C TYR A 65 20.10 26.45 5.83
N VAL A 66 20.46 27.38 4.93
CA VAL A 66 21.38 27.10 3.82
C VAL A 66 22.74 26.67 4.36
N LYS A 67 23.27 27.33 5.40
CA LYS A 67 24.55 26.93 6.03
C LYS A 67 24.50 25.50 6.57
N ALA A 68 23.41 25.13 7.26
CA ALA A 68 23.24 23.77 7.75
C ALA A 68 23.14 22.75 6.60
N MET A 69 22.39 23.09 5.55
CA MET A 69 22.21 22.23 4.37
C MET A 69 23.50 22.10 3.54
N GLU A 70 24.34 23.12 3.49
CA GLU A 70 25.69 23.06 2.90
C GLU A 70 26.60 22.15 3.72
N ALA A 71 26.60 22.28 5.05
CA ALA A 71 27.37 21.41 5.94
C ALA A 71 26.96 19.93 5.82
N GLU A 72 25.69 19.65 5.54
CA GLU A 72 25.17 18.31 5.30
C GLU A 72 25.35 17.83 3.84
N GLY A 73 25.86 18.69 2.95
CA GLY A 73 26.09 18.39 1.55
C GLY A 73 24.81 18.25 0.72
N LEU A 74 23.70 18.88 1.15
CA LEU A 74 22.43 18.92 0.41
C LEU A 74 22.37 20.09 -0.58
N VAL A 75 22.98 21.21 -0.21
CA VAL A 75 23.07 22.44 -1.02
C VAL A 75 24.53 22.77 -1.25
N GLN A 76 24.80 23.42 -2.38
CA GLN A 76 26.11 23.97 -2.71
C GLN A 76 25.94 25.34 -3.37
N HIS A 77 26.95 26.20 -3.20
CA HIS A 77 27.03 27.46 -3.92
C HIS A 77 28.07 27.36 -5.04
N VAL A 78 27.62 27.28 -6.29
CA VAL A 78 28.48 27.07 -7.47
C VAL A 78 28.11 28.05 -8.56
N GLY A 79 29.10 28.72 -9.15
CA GLY A 79 28.87 29.69 -10.22
C GLY A 79 28.08 30.92 -9.77
N GLY A 80 28.14 31.28 -8.49
CA GLY A 80 27.36 32.38 -7.91
C GLY A 80 25.89 32.03 -7.66
N GLU A 81 25.51 30.76 -7.75
CA GLU A 81 24.14 30.28 -7.56
C GLU A 81 24.07 29.22 -6.45
N TYR A 82 23.01 29.28 -5.64
CA TYR A 82 22.63 28.21 -4.72
C TYR A 82 21.94 27.11 -5.51
N ARG A 83 22.44 25.88 -5.40
CA ARG A 83 21.93 24.71 -6.11
C ARG A 83 21.90 23.49 -5.19
N ALA A 84 20.94 22.61 -5.41
CA ALA A 84 20.97 21.29 -4.78
C ALA A 84 22.15 20.48 -5.31
N THR A 85 22.81 19.73 -4.42
CA THR A 85 23.75 18.68 -4.81
C THR A 85 23.00 17.45 -5.32
N ARG A 86 23.70 16.47 -5.89
CA ARG A 86 23.09 15.16 -6.20
C ARG A 86 22.45 14.53 -4.96
N ARG A 87 23.15 14.55 -3.83
CA ARG A 87 22.65 14.04 -2.54
C ARG A 87 21.42 14.82 -2.08
N GLY A 88 21.38 16.12 -2.30
CA GLY A 88 20.20 16.95 -2.06
C GLY A 88 18.99 16.51 -2.88
N VAL A 89 19.18 16.25 -4.17
CA VAL A 89 18.11 15.75 -5.05
C VAL A 89 17.61 14.36 -4.63
N GLU A 90 18.52 13.44 -4.30
CA GLU A 90 18.18 12.10 -3.80
C GLU A 90 17.39 12.19 -2.48
N PHE A 91 17.84 13.03 -1.55
CA PHE A 91 17.11 13.29 -0.30
C PHE A 91 15.70 13.85 -0.55
N LEU A 92 15.55 14.80 -1.47
CA LEU A 92 14.27 15.40 -1.83
C LEU A 92 13.31 14.35 -2.42
N GLN A 93 13.78 13.51 -3.32
CA GLN A 93 13.00 12.43 -3.93
C GLN A 93 12.50 11.43 -2.88
N ASP A 94 13.36 11.01 -1.95
CA ASP A 94 12.99 10.09 -0.88
C ASP A 94 11.93 10.68 0.05
N ARG A 95 12.07 11.97 0.40
CA ARG A 95 11.07 12.69 1.21
C ARG A 95 9.74 12.84 0.48
N PHE A 96 9.73 13.10 -0.83
CA PHE A 96 8.49 13.13 -1.62
C PHE A 96 7.82 11.77 -1.76
N ARG A 97 8.60 10.70 -1.95
CA ARG A 97 8.04 9.33 -1.96
C ARG A 97 7.36 9.01 -0.63
N THR A 98 8.03 9.34 0.47
CA THR A 98 7.51 9.22 1.84
C THR A 98 6.20 10.00 2.01
N LEU A 99 6.18 11.29 1.64
CA LEU A 99 4.99 12.13 1.73
C LEU A 99 3.83 11.61 0.87
N ARG A 100 4.10 11.21 -0.38
CA ARG A 100 3.09 10.63 -1.27
C ARG A 100 2.46 9.38 -0.65
N SER A 101 3.27 8.46 -0.14
CA SER A 101 2.77 7.25 0.51
C SER A 101 1.91 7.55 1.74
N PHE A 102 2.23 8.60 2.51
CA PHE A 102 1.41 9.05 3.63
C PHE A 102 0.04 9.58 3.18
N VAL A 103 0.04 10.45 2.17
CA VAL A 103 -1.21 11.03 1.64
C VAL A 103 -2.09 9.92 1.07
N GLU A 104 -1.51 8.98 0.32
CA GLU A 104 -2.25 7.85 -0.26
C GLU A 104 -2.77 6.86 0.78
N SER A 105 -2.09 6.67 1.92
CA SER A 105 -2.62 5.84 3.00
C SER A 105 -3.73 6.56 3.76
N SER A 106 -3.50 7.82 4.14
CA SER A 106 -4.46 8.62 4.92
C SER A 106 -5.75 8.86 4.13
N ALA A 107 -5.64 9.14 2.82
CA ALA A 107 -6.81 9.31 1.96
C ALA A 107 -7.64 8.03 1.85
N ARG A 108 -7.01 6.84 1.88
CA ARG A 108 -7.72 5.56 1.90
C ARG A 108 -8.46 5.32 3.21
N GLU A 109 -7.88 5.72 4.33
CA GLU A 109 -8.51 5.60 5.65
C GLU A 109 -9.69 6.57 5.83
N MET A 110 -9.65 7.74 5.17
CA MET A 110 -10.69 8.78 5.28
C MET A 110 -11.79 8.68 4.20
N ALA A 111 -11.79 7.65 3.35
CA ALA A 111 -12.75 7.53 2.27
C ALA A 111 -14.18 7.30 2.82
N ILE A 112 -14.99 8.36 2.84
CA ILE A 112 -16.44 8.27 3.01
C ILE A 112 -17.02 7.83 1.66
N ILE A 113 -17.70 6.70 1.63
CA ILE A 113 -18.33 6.17 0.41
C ILE A 113 -19.74 6.75 0.34
N ASP A 114 -19.92 7.82 -0.41
CA ASP A 114 -21.25 8.45 -0.64
C ASP A 114 -22.10 7.64 -1.64
N GLU A 115 -21.45 7.01 -2.61
CA GLU A 115 -22.06 6.18 -3.64
C GLU A 115 -21.12 5.03 -4.00
N ALA A 116 -21.68 3.83 -4.21
CA ALA A 116 -20.92 2.64 -4.58
C ALA A 116 -21.53 1.94 -5.80
N SER A 117 -20.67 1.39 -6.65
CA SER A 117 -21.10 0.44 -7.68
C SER A 117 -21.16 -0.97 -7.09
N ALA A 118 -22.28 -1.66 -7.33
CA ALA A 118 -22.48 -3.04 -6.96
C ALA A 118 -22.90 -3.89 -8.16
N LEU A 119 -22.69 -5.21 -8.05
CA LEU A 119 -23.20 -6.19 -9.00
C LEU A 119 -24.54 -6.72 -8.48
N ALA A 120 -25.61 -6.58 -9.25
CA ALA A 120 -26.91 -7.13 -8.89
C ALA A 120 -26.89 -8.66 -8.96
N SER A 121 -26.93 -9.32 -7.79
CA SER A 121 -27.05 -10.79 -7.67
C SER A 121 -28.42 -11.29 -8.11
N GLU A 122 -29.44 -10.46 -7.93
CA GLU A 122 -30.84 -10.65 -8.32
C GLU A 122 -31.45 -9.32 -8.79
N GLY A 123 -32.71 -9.34 -9.24
CA GLY A 123 -33.39 -8.11 -9.66
C GLY A 123 -33.66 -7.23 -8.44
N LEU A 124 -33.17 -5.99 -8.48
CA LEU A 124 -33.33 -5.05 -7.37
C LEU A 124 -34.36 -3.98 -7.73
N SER A 125 -35.27 -3.78 -6.79
CA SER A 125 -36.18 -2.63 -6.74
C SER A 125 -35.62 -1.59 -5.77
N GLN A 126 -36.09 -0.35 -5.89
CA GLN A 126 -35.70 0.73 -5.00
C GLN A 126 -36.12 0.41 -3.54
N GLY A 127 -35.17 0.27 -2.60
CA GLY A 127 -35.40 0.42 -1.15
C GLY A 127 -35.29 -0.78 -0.18
N ASP A 128 -34.42 -1.78 -0.36
CA ASP A 128 -34.32 -2.96 0.55
C ASP A 128 -33.19 -2.89 1.65
N PRO A 129 -33.37 -3.44 2.90
CA PRO A 129 -32.40 -3.37 4.04
C PRO A 129 -31.75 -4.73 4.45
N PRO A 130 -30.52 -4.78 5.06
CA PRO A 130 -30.24 -4.40 6.47
C PRO A 130 -28.93 -3.61 6.77
N SER A 131 -27.94 -3.60 5.87
CA SER A 131 -27.16 -2.40 5.56
C SER A 131 -27.86 -1.83 4.34
N SER A 132 -28.39 -0.62 4.44
CA SER A 132 -29.28 -0.10 3.41
C SER A 132 -28.51 0.76 2.44
N GLY A 133 -28.92 0.67 1.19
CA GLY A 133 -28.53 1.56 0.13
C GLY A 133 -29.66 1.59 -0.87
N THR A 134 -29.98 2.77 -1.38
CA THR A 134 -31.02 2.94 -2.38
C THR A 134 -30.39 2.77 -3.75
N ALA A 135 -30.90 1.83 -4.54
CA ALA A 135 -30.55 1.74 -5.94
C ALA A 135 -30.94 3.05 -6.64
N ALA A 136 -29.96 3.76 -7.18
CA ALA A 136 -30.18 5.00 -7.94
C ALA A 136 -30.84 4.71 -9.30
N THR A 137 -30.66 3.50 -9.83
CA THR A 137 -31.25 3.03 -11.09
C THR A 137 -31.67 1.56 -10.98
N ALA A 138 -32.73 1.16 -11.69
CA ALA A 138 -33.07 -0.25 -11.83
C ALA A 138 -31.96 -1.00 -12.57
N ALA A 139 -31.69 -2.24 -12.17
CA ALA A 139 -30.71 -3.11 -12.80
C ALA A 139 -31.21 -4.56 -12.85
N LYS A 140 -30.92 -5.24 -13.96
CA LYS A 140 -31.13 -6.69 -14.07
C LYS A 140 -29.95 -7.44 -13.47
N ARG A 141 -30.16 -8.74 -13.21
CA ARG A 141 -29.10 -9.62 -12.73
C ARG A 141 -27.86 -9.55 -13.64
N GLY A 142 -26.71 -9.27 -13.03
CA GLY A 142 -25.43 -9.14 -13.72
C GLY A 142 -25.14 -7.76 -14.32
N GLU A 143 -26.05 -6.80 -14.21
CA GLU A 143 -25.80 -5.39 -14.54
C GLU A 143 -25.20 -4.63 -13.35
N VAL A 144 -24.52 -3.53 -13.65
CA VAL A 144 -24.01 -2.60 -12.63
C VAL A 144 -25.18 -1.77 -12.10
N VAL A 145 -25.27 -1.64 -10.78
CA VAL A 145 -26.19 -0.74 -10.10
C VAL A 145 -25.40 0.27 -9.27
N PHE A 146 -25.79 1.53 -9.34
CA PHE A 146 -25.29 2.58 -8.45
C PHE A 146 -26.18 2.62 -7.20
N VAL A 147 -25.54 2.64 -6.04
CA VAL A 147 -26.21 2.59 -4.75
C VAL A 147 -25.82 3.82 -3.93
N SER A 148 -26.82 4.61 -3.53
CA SER A 148 -26.67 5.85 -2.75
C SER A 148 -27.42 5.76 -1.43
N GLY A 149 -27.26 6.76 -0.55
CA GLY A 149 -27.91 6.74 0.77
C GLY A 149 -27.48 5.53 1.60
N LEU A 150 -26.18 5.25 1.56
CA LEU A 150 -25.57 4.13 2.26
C LEU A 150 -25.65 4.36 3.78
N GLU A 151 -26.38 3.51 4.49
CA GLU A 151 -26.52 3.55 5.94
C GLU A 151 -26.19 2.20 6.58
N GLY A 152 -25.53 2.26 7.74
CA GLY A 152 -25.07 1.08 8.49
C GLY A 152 -23.64 0.66 8.17
N ILE A 153 -23.17 -0.36 8.88
CA ILE A 153 -21.81 -0.91 8.73
C ILE A 153 -21.92 -2.30 8.11
N VAL A 154 -21.36 -2.48 6.91
CA VAL A 154 -21.21 -3.81 6.31
C VAL A 154 -20.06 -4.51 7.01
N ALA A 155 -20.36 -5.55 7.79
CA ALA A 155 -19.35 -6.39 8.40
C ALA A 155 -18.64 -7.25 7.33
N LEU A 156 -17.63 -6.66 6.68
CA LEU A 156 -16.74 -7.36 5.76
C LEU A 156 -15.78 -8.24 6.56
N ARG A 157 -15.92 -9.56 6.42
CA ARG A 157 -14.96 -10.50 6.98
C ARG A 157 -13.93 -10.84 5.91
N PRO A 158 -12.61 -10.77 6.20
CA PRO A 158 -11.61 -11.21 5.25
C PRO A 158 -11.81 -12.65 4.79
N GLY A 159 -11.63 -12.88 3.50
CA GLY A 159 -11.53 -14.20 2.91
C GLY A 159 -10.18 -14.83 3.20
N LYS A 160 -9.98 -16.05 2.70
CA LYS A 160 -8.74 -16.81 2.95
C LYS A 160 -7.80 -16.79 1.75
N ILE A 161 -6.50 -16.68 2.00
CA ILE A 161 -5.47 -16.91 0.97
C ILE A 161 -4.84 -18.30 1.14
N ALA A 162 -5.02 -19.17 0.15
CA ALA A 162 -4.32 -20.44 0.05
C ALA A 162 -3.10 -20.28 -0.86
N ILE A 163 -1.89 -20.37 -0.30
CA ILE A 163 -0.63 -20.29 -1.03
C ILE A 163 -0.25 -21.69 -1.49
N ALA A 164 -0.40 -21.98 -2.78
CA ALA A 164 -0.11 -23.28 -3.34
C ALA A 164 1.29 -23.28 -3.99
N ARG A 165 2.21 -23.96 -3.32
CA ARG A 165 3.65 -23.95 -3.58
C ARG A 165 4.05 -24.93 -4.67
N LEU A 166 4.67 -24.42 -5.72
CA LEU A 166 5.19 -25.19 -6.85
C LEU A 166 6.67 -25.55 -6.62
N ALA A 167 6.91 -26.50 -5.72
CA ALA A 167 8.26 -26.95 -5.38
C ALA A 167 8.88 -27.78 -6.52
N ALA A 168 8.10 -28.64 -7.17
CA ALA A 168 8.59 -29.43 -8.28
C ALA A 168 8.70 -28.61 -9.57
N ARG A 169 9.73 -28.89 -10.39
CA ARG A 169 9.83 -28.37 -11.78
C ARG A 169 8.59 -28.74 -12.61
N LYS A 170 7.96 -29.87 -12.30
CA LYS A 170 6.74 -30.37 -12.94
C LYS A 170 5.77 -30.91 -11.89
N ALA A 171 4.97 -30.01 -11.30
CA ALA A 171 3.91 -30.39 -10.38
C ALA A 171 2.85 -31.29 -11.09
N PRO A 172 2.32 -32.33 -10.42
CA PRO A 172 1.23 -33.16 -10.94
C PRO A 172 -0.10 -32.40 -11.06
N VAL A 173 -0.82 -32.59 -12.16
CA VAL A 173 -2.12 -31.92 -12.39
C VAL A 173 -3.15 -32.38 -11.35
N GLU A 174 -3.09 -33.65 -10.95
CA GLU A 174 -3.95 -34.25 -9.93
C GLU A 174 -3.78 -33.58 -8.56
N ALA A 175 -2.54 -33.20 -8.21
CA ALA A 175 -2.26 -32.45 -6.98
C ALA A 175 -2.91 -31.06 -7.04
N GLY A 176 -2.74 -30.35 -8.17
CA GLY A 176 -3.41 -29.06 -8.40
C GLY A 176 -4.93 -29.15 -8.35
N ARG A 177 -5.52 -30.20 -8.92
CA ARG A 177 -6.98 -30.45 -8.84
C ARG A 177 -7.45 -30.71 -7.42
N ARG A 178 -6.66 -31.40 -6.57
CA ARG A 178 -6.98 -31.56 -5.15
C ARG A 178 -6.94 -30.22 -4.42
N VAL A 179 -5.92 -29.40 -4.68
CA VAL A 179 -5.76 -28.07 -4.08
C VAL A 179 -6.93 -27.16 -4.46
N LEU A 180 -7.33 -27.10 -5.74
CA LEU A 180 -8.50 -26.33 -6.18
C LEU A 180 -9.79 -26.77 -5.45
N ARG A 181 -10.03 -28.07 -5.31
CA ARG A 181 -11.21 -28.59 -4.60
C ARG A 181 -11.20 -28.29 -3.10
N ARG A 182 -10.01 -28.29 -2.47
CA ARG A 182 -9.84 -27.99 -1.05
C ARG A 182 -10.00 -26.51 -0.78
N ALA A 183 -9.32 -25.66 -1.56
CA ALA A 183 -9.31 -24.22 -1.36
C ALA A 183 -10.64 -23.56 -1.75
N ARG A 184 -11.39 -24.14 -2.71
CA ARG A 184 -12.62 -23.56 -3.28
C ARG A 184 -12.49 -22.06 -3.54
N PRO A 185 -11.47 -21.63 -4.31
CA PRO A 185 -11.19 -20.23 -4.49
C PRO A 185 -12.26 -19.55 -5.35
N ASP A 186 -12.61 -18.32 -4.98
CA ASP A 186 -13.37 -17.40 -5.80
C ASP A 186 -12.48 -16.79 -6.90
N ILE A 187 -11.19 -16.57 -6.57
CA ILE A 187 -10.18 -16.02 -7.47
C ILE A 187 -8.92 -16.89 -7.45
N VAL A 188 -8.34 -17.12 -8.63
CA VAL A 188 -7.01 -17.72 -8.76
C VAL A 188 -6.02 -16.67 -9.23
N ALA A 189 -4.92 -16.51 -8.50
CA ALA A 189 -3.81 -15.65 -8.87
C ALA A 189 -2.56 -16.49 -9.15
N VAL A 190 -1.74 -16.07 -10.11
CA VAL A 190 -0.51 -16.77 -10.50
C VAL A 190 0.68 -15.84 -10.34
N VAL A 191 1.66 -16.25 -9.54
CA VAL A 191 2.92 -15.53 -9.37
C VAL A 191 3.94 -16.17 -10.29
N ASP A 192 4.26 -15.50 -11.40
CA ASP A 192 5.20 -15.93 -12.45
C ASP A 192 4.66 -16.83 -13.58
N LEU A 193 5.55 -17.11 -14.54
CA LEU A 193 5.25 -17.93 -15.71
C LEU A 193 5.08 -19.42 -15.39
N ARG A 194 5.79 -19.97 -14.40
CA ARG A 194 5.64 -21.38 -13.98
C ARG A 194 4.25 -21.61 -13.40
N ALA A 195 3.79 -20.71 -12.55
CA ALA A 195 2.44 -20.71 -11.99
C ALA A 195 1.39 -20.56 -13.09
N LYS A 196 1.60 -19.65 -14.06
CA LYS A 196 0.71 -19.49 -15.22
C LYS A 196 0.61 -20.78 -16.04
N VAL A 197 1.73 -21.40 -16.42
CA VAL A 197 1.73 -22.65 -17.19
C VAL A 197 1.02 -23.76 -16.42
N PHE A 198 1.23 -23.84 -15.11
CA PHE A 198 0.53 -24.83 -14.28
C PHE A 198 -0.98 -24.56 -14.20
N ALA A 199 -1.41 -23.30 -14.04
CA ALA A 199 -2.80 -22.90 -14.05
C ALA A 199 -3.49 -23.26 -15.38
N SER A 200 -2.82 -23.06 -16.52
CA SER A 200 -3.32 -23.47 -17.84
C SER A 200 -3.54 -24.99 -17.92
N ARG A 201 -2.62 -25.80 -17.37
CA ARG A 201 -2.79 -27.27 -17.30
C ARG A 201 -3.94 -27.69 -16.39
N LEU A 202 -4.30 -26.86 -15.41
CA LEU A 202 -5.48 -27.06 -14.55
C LEU A 202 -6.79 -26.56 -15.18
N ALA A 203 -6.74 -26.01 -16.40
CA ALA A 203 -7.87 -25.37 -17.08
C ALA A 203 -8.50 -24.23 -16.26
N VAL A 204 -7.70 -23.53 -15.44
CA VAL A 204 -8.13 -22.30 -14.77
C VAL A 204 -8.32 -21.22 -15.83
N LYS A 205 -9.52 -20.65 -15.90
CA LYS A 205 -9.83 -19.57 -16.83
C LYS A 205 -9.48 -18.22 -16.20
N SER A 206 -8.73 -17.41 -16.95
CA SER A 206 -8.44 -16.01 -16.61
C SER A 206 -7.88 -15.78 -15.20
N PRO A 207 -6.76 -16.43 -14.82
CA PRO A 207 -6.13 -16.13 -13.54
C PRO A 207 -5.63 -14.67 -13.49
N VAL A 208 -5.50 -14.11 -12.30
CA VAL A 208 -4.83 -12.82 -12.10
C VAL A 208 -3.33 -13.02 -12.30
N GLU A 209 -2.79 -12.48 -13.39
CA GLU A 209 -1.36 -12.64 -13.75
C GLU A 209 -0.49 -11.44 -13.34
N PHE A 210 -1.08 -10.25 -13.36
CA PHE A 210 -0.36 -9.00 -13.06
C PHE A 210 -0.78 -8.48 -11.68
N ALA A 211 0.21 -7.97 -10.94
CA ALA A 211 0.03 -7.59 -9.54
C ALA A 211 -0.66 -8.69 -8.70
N ALA A 212 -0.34 -9.96 -8.97
CA ALA A 212 -1.01 -11.11 -8.38
C ALA A 212 -1.02 -11.09 -6.84
N ILE A 213 0.07 -10.65 -6.20
CA ILE A 213 0.16 -10.54 -4.74
C ILE A 213 -0.73 -9.41 -4.20
N PRO A 214 -0.57 -8.14 -4.63
CA PRO A 214 -1.49 -7.07 -4.24
C PRO A 214 -2.97 -7.39 -4.52
N ALA A 215 -3.28 -7.97 -5.68
CA ALA A 215 -4.65 -8.33 -6.05
C ALA A 215 -5.22 -9.43 -5.16
N ALA A 216 -4.42 -10.42 -4.76
CA ALA A 216 -4.84 -11.46 -3.83
C ALA A 216 -5.15 -10.90 -2.44
N VAL A 217 -4.30 -10.00 -1.94
CA VAL A 217 -4.52 -9.30 -0.66
C VAL A 217 -5.81 -8.47 -0.73
N GLU A 218 -5.97 -7.65 -1.76
CA GLU A 218 -7.13 -6.77 -1.98
C GLU A 218 -8.45 -7.56 -2.08
N ALA A 219 -8.42 -8.70 -2.78
CA ALA A 219 -9.56 -9.61 -2.91
C ALA A 219 -9.91 -10.27 -1.57
N ALA A 220 -8.90 -10.74 -0.83
CA ALA A 220 -9.10 -11.34 0.48
C ALA A 220 -9.66 -10.32 1.49
N GLN A 221 -9.19 -9.07 1.48
CA GLN A 221 -9.75 -8.00 2.31
C GLN A 221 -11.24 -7.73 2.02
N ARG A 222 -11.71 -8.05 0.80
CA ARG A 222 -13.12 -7.95 0.39
C ARG A 222 -13.93 -9.23 0.64
N GLY A 223 -13.37 -10.22 1.32
CA GLY A 223 -14.07 -11.46 1.67
C GLY A 223 -13.94 -12.60 0.66
N LEU A 224 -13.14 -12.43 -0.40
CA LEU A 224 -12.96 -13.48 -1.41
C LEU A 224 -11.87 -14.48 -1.02
N ASN A 225 -12.12 -15.76 -1.26
CA ASN A 225 -11.11 -16.80 -1.09
C ASN A 225 -10.19 -16.83 -2.32
N VAL A 226 -8.89 -16.72 -2.09
CA VAL A 226 -7.90 -16.66 -3.16
C VAL A 226 -7.01 -17.89 -3.12
N LEU A 227 -6.84 -18.55 -4.26
CA LEU A 227 -5.77 -19.53 -4.46
C LEU A 227 -4.64 -18.85 -5.21
N LEU A 228 -3.49 -18.72 -4.56
CA LEU A 228 -2.30 -18.11 -5.13
C LEU A 228 -1.30 -19.20 -5.48
N LEU A 229 -1.13 -19.48 -6.77
CA LEU A 229 -0.14 -20.41 -7.29
C LEU A 229 1.21 -19.71 -7.33
N CYS A 230 2.19 -20.23 -6.59
CA CYS A 230 3.47 -19.56 -6.37
C CYS A 230 4.64 -20.57 -6.45
N PRO A 231 5.73 -20.25 -7.17
CA PRO A 231 7.00 -20.94 -7.01
C PRO A 231 7.49 -20.91 -5.56
N GLU A 232 8.15 -21.97 -5.10
CA GLU A 232 8.66 -22.07 -3.72
C GLU A 232 9.54 -20.86 -3.35
N GLU A 233 10.41 -20.45 -4.27
CA GLU A 233 11.34 -19.33 -4.12
C GLU A 233 10.66 -17.97 -3.90
N ARG A 234 9.38 -17.85 -4.27
CA ARG A 234 8.59 -16.63 -4.20
C ARG A 234 7.63 -16.58 -3.01
N VAL A 235 7.47 -17.67 -2.26
CA VAL A 235 6.52 -17.77 -1.13
C VAL A 235 6.79 -16.75 -0.04
N ALA A 236 8.06 -16.50 0.29
CA ALA A 236 8.44 -15.56 1.34
C ALA A 236 7.93 -14.13 1.04
N GLU A 237 7.96 -13.70 -0.23
CA GLU A 237 7.43 -12.38 -0.63
C GLU A 237 5.90 -12.32 -0.50
N VAL A 238 5.21 -13.42 -0.82
CA VAL A 238 3.74 -13.50 -0.65
C VAL A 238 3.38 -13.38 0.83
N VAL A 239 4.05 -14.14 1.70
CA VAL A 239 3.80 -14.11 3.15
C VAL A 239 4.10 -12.71 3.71
N ALA A 240 5.22 -12.11 3.33
CA ALA A 240 5.57 -10.76 3.78
C ALA A 240 4.49 -9.73 3.40
N ALA A 241 3.94 -9.80 2.20
CA ALA A 241 2.86 -8.91 1.77
C ALA A 241 1.55 -9.12 2.54
N ILE A 242 1.20 -10.37 2.83
CA ILE A 242 0.01 -10.69 3.66
C ILE A 242 0.21 -10.18 5.09
N GLU A 243 1.38 -10.41 5.68
CA GLU A 243 1.71 -9.92 7.02
C GLU A 243 1.73 -8.39 7.10
N GLU A 244 2.25 -7.72 6.07
CA GLU A 244 2.21 -6.26 5.99
C GLU A 244 0.77 -5.73 5.93
N ALA A 245 -0.11 -6.39 5.16
CA ALA A 245 -1.53 -6.05 5.11
C ALA A 245 -2.22 -6.31 6.46
N ASN A 246 -1.94 -7.48 7.05
CA ASN A 246 -2.45 -7.87 8.37
C ASN A 246 -2.01 -6.91 9.46
N ALA A 247 -0.80 -6.37 9.42
CA ALA A 247 -0.33 -5.40 10.41
C ALA A 247 -1.17 -4.11 10.45
N ARG A 248 -1.88 -3.78 9.37
CA ARG A 248 -2.67 -2.55 9.21
C ARG A 248 -4.17 -2.74 9.45
N SER A 249 -4.65 -3.97 9.66
CA SER A 249 -6.08 -4.29 9.79
C SER A 249 -6.36 -5.00 11.11
N GLU A 250 -7.51 -4.73 11.74
CA GLU A 250 -7.95 -5.47 12.94
C GLU A 250 -8.29 -6.92 12.60
N ASP A 251 -9.13 -7.10 11.57
CA ASP A 251 -9.44 -8.41 11.00
C ASP A 251 -8.29 -8.89 10.11
N LYS A 252 -7.61 -9.94 10.55
CA LYS A 252 -6.48 -10.52 9.80
C LYS A 252 -6.99 -11.42 8.68
N ILE A 253 -6.33 -11.35 7.53
CA ILE A 253 -6.48 -12.29 6.42
C ILE A 253 -5.91 -13.64 6.87
N PRO A 254 -6.73 -14.69 7.04
CA PRO A 254 -6.21 -16.03 7.25
C PRO A 254 -5.49 -16.53 6.00
N TYR A 255 -4.34 -17.16 6.17
CA TYR A 255 -3.63 -17.80 5.07
C TYR A 255 -3.11 -19.18 5.46
N GLU A 256 -3.05 -20.08 4.48
CA GLU A 256 -2.46 -21.41 4.64
C GLU A 256 -1.53 -21.71 3.47
N THR A 257 -0.60 -22.64 3.69
CA THR A 257 0.34 -23.08 2.67
C THR A 257 0.01 -24.52 2.26
N LEU A 258 -0.12 -24.76 0.96
CA LEU A 258 -0.44 -26.05 0.34
C LEU A 258 0.71 -26.48 -0.58
N ASN A 259 0.99 -27.78 -0.64
CA ASN A 259 2.09 -28.31 -1.46
C ASN A 259 1.58 -28.86 -2.79
N LEU A 260 2.29 -28.56 -3.88
CA LEU A 260 2.06 -29.06 -5.23
C LEU A 260 3.29 -29.76 -5.82
#